data_AF-A0A7S1F2A9-F1
#
_entry.id   AF-A0A7S1F2A9-F1
#
_cell.length_a   1.000
_cell.length_b   1.000
_cell.length_c   1.000
_cell.angle_alpha   90.00
_cell.angle_beta   90.00
_cell.angle_gamma   90.00
#
_symmetry.space_group_name_H-M   'P 1'
#
loop_
_entity.id
_entity.type
_entity.pdbx_description
1 polymer ?
#
loop_
_entity_poly.entity_id
_entity_poly.type
_entity_poly.pdbx_seq_one_letter_code
_entity_poly.pdbx_strand_id
1 'polypeptide(L)'
;PMLIGHGGSNVRRIVDATGAKIRIRGRGSGHLEVDGKFEAPTPLMWAVTADYEDAEGFRNAVKMTLAELQTVEHRFLVFCQKKGHVQEGPCFSIGSLPEVAEEVLGQIIDGVPRNGVPPRRQK
;
A
#
# COMPACT_ATOMS: atom_id res chain seq x y z
N PRO A 1 5.48 8.42 -12.40
CA PRO A 1 5.52 7.98 -10.97
C PRO A 1 5.57 6.45 -10.89
N MET A 2 6.49 5.86 -10.10
CA MET A 2 6.74 4.40 -10.12
C MET A 2 5.57 3.56 -9.59
N LEU A 3 4.84 4.07 -8.59
CA LEU A 3 3.67 3.39 -8.01
C LEU A 3 2.44 3.43 -8.92
N ILE A 4 2.12 4.61 -9.43
CA ILE A 4 0.92 4.85 -10.26
C ILE A 4 1.07 4.25 -11.67
N GLY A 5 2.32 4.11 -12.15
CA GLY A 5 2.60 3.75 -13.53
C GLY A 5 2.41 4.92 -14.50
N HIS A 6 2.75 4.71 -15.77
CA HIS A 6 2.54 5.72 -16.80
C HIS A 6 1.03 5.86 -17.07
N GLY A 7 0.50 7.08 -16.97
CA GLY A 7 -0.93 7.35 -17.17
C GLY A 7 -1.86 6.62 -16.19
N GLY A 8 -1.36 6.16 -15.04
CA GLY A 8 -2.17 5.38 -14.08
C GLY A 8 -2.29 3.89 -14.39
N SER A 9 -1.47 3.35 -15.29
CA SER A 9 -1.55 1.96 -15.76
C SER A 9 -1.62 0.92 -14.64
N ASN A 10 -0.80 1.08 -13.59
CA ASN A 10 -0.71 0.08 -12.52
C ASN A 10 -1.96 0.11 -11.65
N VAL A 11 -2.44 1.31 -11.32
CA VAL A 11 -3.68 1.51 -10.57
C VAL A 11 -4.88 1.02 -11.37
N ARG A 12 -4.98 1.41 -12.65
CA ARG A 12 -6.09 1.02 -13.53
C ARG A 12 -6.18 -0.49 -13.67
N ARG A 13 -5.07 -1.19 -13.85
CA ARG A 13 -5.04 -2.65 -13.92
C ARG A 13 -5.65 -3.32 -12.69
N ILE A 14 -5.44 -2.77 -11.49
CA ILE A 14 -6.04 -3.32 -10.27
C ILE A 14 -7.53 -3.00 -10.22
N VAL A 15 -7.90 -1.74 -10.48
CA VAL A 15 -9.30 -1.30 -10.50
C VAL A 15 -10.14 -2.12 -11.48
N ASP A 16 -9.64 -2.31 -12.71
CA ASP A 16 -10.34 -3.05 -13.77
C ASP A 16 -10.50 -4.55 -13.42
N ALA A 17 -9.53 -5.13 -12.70
CA ALA A 17 -9.54 -6.54 -12.34
C ALA A 17 -10.39 -6.86 -11.11
N THR A 18 -10.63 -5.89 -10.23
CA THR A 18 -11.23 -6.16 -8.91
C THR A 18 -12.45 -5.31 -8.58
N GLY A 19 -12.78 -4.29 -9.38
CA GLY A 19 -13.84 -3.34 -9.07
C GLY A 19 -13.55 -2.42 -7.85
N ALA A 20 -12.40 -2.60 -7.20
CA ALA A 20 -12.04 -1.84 -6.02
C ALA A 20 -11.69 -0.39 -6.37
N LYS A 21 -11.89 0.49 -5.41
CA LYS A 21 -11.50 1.91 -5.50
C LYS A 21 -10.14 2.08 -4.86
N ILE A 22 -9.25 2.73 -5.61
CA ILE A 22 -7.87 2.93 -5.23
C ILE A 22 -7.56 4.43 -5.17
N ARG A 23 -6.95 4.89 -4.07
CA ARG A 23 -6.56 6.29 -3.88
C ARG A 23 -5.12 6.38 -3.36
N ILE A 24 -4.35 7.32 -3.89
CA ILE A 24 -3.05 7.69 -3.34
C ILE A 24 -3.26 8.88 -2.40
N ARG A 25 -2.79 8.76 -1.17
CA ARG A 25 -3.08 9.66 -0.05
C ARG A 25 -1.83 9.94 0.77
N GLY A 26 -1.88 10.94 1.64
CA GLY A 26 -0.77 11.30 2.53
C GLY A 26 0.26 12.23 1.89
N ARG A 27 1.33 12.54 2.63
CA ARG A 27 2.36 13.49 2.22
C ARG A 27 3.09 13.03 0.95
N GLY A 28 3.21 13.93 -0.03
CA GLY A 28 3.83 13.67 -1.33
C GLY A 28 2.91 12.97 -2.34
N SER A 29 1.60 12.85 -2.05
CA SER A 29 0.63 12.24 -2.96
C SER A 29 0.14 13.19 -4.06
N GLY A 30 0.25 14.49 -3.84
CA GLY A 30 -0.38 15.55 -4.63
C GLY A 30 -1.88 15.71 -4.37
N HIS A 31 -2.47 14.96 -3.43
CA HIS A 31 -3.91 14.98 -3.17
C HIS A 31 -4.25 15.88 -1.97
N LEU A 32 -4.86 17.04 -2.23
CA LEU A 32 -5.25 18.00 -1.21
C LEU A 32 -6.61 17.60 -0.60
N GLU A 33 -6.64 17.42 0.71
CA GLU A 33 -7.80 16.93 1.47
C GLU A 33 -8.18 17.87 2.61
N VAL A 34 -7.19 18.39 3.35
CA VAL A 34 -7.41 19.27 4.49
C VAL A 34 -7.75 20.66 3.96
N ASP A 35 -9.03 21.03 4.06
CA ASP A 35 -9.61 22.27 3.53
C ASP A 35 -9.34 22.50 2.03
N GLY A 36 -9.05 21.43 1.28
CA GLY A 36 -8.59 21.49 -0.11
C GLY A 36 -7.23 22.18 -0.30
N LYS A 37 -6.48 22.41 0.78
CA LYS A 37 -5.23 23.17 0.79
C LYS A 37 -4.01 22.33 1.16
N PHE A 38 -4.19 21.30 1.98
CA PHE A 38 -3.09 20.45 2.43
C PHE A 38 -3.35 18.97 2.19
N GLU A 39 -2.28 18.24 1.94
CA GLU A 39 -2.30 16.78 1.95
C GLU A 39 -2.55 16.26 3.37
N ALA A 40 -3.07 15.04 3.47
CA ALA A 40 -3.27 14.41 4.78
C ALA A 40 -1.93 14.30 5.56
N PRO A 41 -1.93 14.53 6.89
CA PRO A 41 -0.71 14.50 7.72
C PRO A 41 -0.21 13.08 8.03
N THR A 42 -0.34 12.16 7.08
CA THR A 42 0.04 10.75 7.16
C THR A 42 1.15 10.42 6.15
N PRO A 43 1.90 9.32 6.31
CA PRO A 43 2.83 8.86 5.29
C PRO A 43 2.13 8.62 3.94
N LEU A 44 2.90 8.71 2.84
CA LEU A 44 2.40 8.36 1.51
C LEU A 44 1.84 6.94 1.53
N MET A 45 0.59 6.75 1.11
CA MET A 45 -0.08 5.47 1.21
C MET A 45 -1.02 5.17 0.05
N TRP A 46 -1.22 3.87 -0.14
CA TRP A 46 -2.22 3.32 -1.06
C TRP A 46 -3.47 2.93 -0.27
N ALA A 47 -4.55 3.69 -0.43
CA ALA A 47 -5.84 3.40 0.19
C ALA A 47 -6.66 2.53 -0.77
N VAL A 48 -6.98 1.31 -0.31
CA VAL A 48 -7.82 0.34 -1.02
C VAL A 48 -9.16 0.28 -0.32
N THR A 49 -10.24 0.47 -1.07
CA THR A 49 -11.62 0.40 -0.58
C THR A 49 -12.44 -0.42 -1.58
N ALA A 50 -13.28 -1.33 -1.11
CA ALA A 50 -14.27 -2.01 -1.95
C ALA A 50 -15.67 -1.78 -1.36
N ASP A 51 -16.70 -2.18 -2.09
CA ASP A 51 -18.06 -2.20 -1.56
C ASP A 51 -18.17 -3.33 -0.52
N TYR A 52 -19.01 -3.15 0.51
CA TYR A 52 -19.03 -4.04 1.69
C TYR A 52 -19.36 -5.50 1.36
N GLU A 53 -20.14 -5.73 0.30
CA GLU A 53 -20.53 -7.06 -0.17
C GLU A 53 -19.46 -7.75 -1.04
N ASP A 54 -18.40 -7.03 -1.42
CA ASP A 54 -17.35 -7.50 -2.32
C ASP A 54 -16.04 -7.81 -1.59
N ALA A 55 -16.10 -8.81 -0.71
CA ALA A 55 -14.94 -9.30 0.03
C ALA A 55 -13.84 -9.85 -0.90
N GLU A 56 -14.22 -10.51 -2.00
CA GLU A 56 -13.27 -11.09 -2.95
C GLU A 56 -12.52 -10.00 -3.74
N GLY A 57 -13.25 -8.99 -4.25
CA GLY A 57 -12.65 -7.84 -4.92
C GLY A 57 -11.72 -7.06 -4.01
N PHE A 58 -12.10 -6.85 -2.74
CA PHE A 58 -11.21 -6.27 -1.73
C PHE A 58 -9.93 -7.09 -1.54
N ARG A 59 -10.09 -8.40 -1.32
CA ARG A 59 -8.98 -9.33 -1.10
C ARG A 59 -8.01 -9.36 -2.28
N ASN A 60 -8.53 -9.44 -3.49
CA ASN A 60 -7.73 -9.43 -4.72
C ASN A 60 -7.04 -8.07 -4.94
N ALA A 61 -7.73 -6.97 -4.64
CA ALA A 61 -7.15 -5.63 -4.76
C ALA A 61 -5.96 -5.45 -3.83
N VAL A 62 -6.08 -5.86 -2.56
CA VAL A 62 -4.97 -5.80 -1.60
C VAL A 62 -3.82 -6.71 -2.03
N LYS A 63 -4.10 -7.94 -2.48
CA LYS A 63 -3.06 -8.85 -2.99
C LYS A 63 -2.28 -8.25 -4.15
N MET A 64 -2.97 -7.66 -5.14
CA MET A 64 -2.33 -7.03 -6.30
C MET A 64 -1.56 -5.75 -5.91
N THR A 65 -2.07 -4.99 -4.95
CA THR A 65 -1.43 -3.81 -4.37
C THR A 65 -0.12 -4.19 -3.68
N LEU A 66 -0.11 -5.24 -2.87
CA LEU A 66 1.09 -5.74 -2.19
C LEU A 66 2.17 -6.19 -3.19
N ALA A 67 1.78 -6.90 -4.26
CA ALA A 67 2.73 -7.31 -5.31
C ALA A 67 3.39 -6.11 -6.03
N GLU A 68 2.63 -5.04 -6.26
CA GLU A 68 3.16 -3.80 -6.84
C GLU A 68 4.08 -3.07 -5.85
N LEU A 69 3.72 -3.00 -4.57
CA LEU A 69 4.58 -2.41 -3.52
C LEU A 69 5.91 -3.17 -3.40
N GLN A 70 5.89 -4.51 -3.42
CA GLN A 70 7.10 -5.35 -3.43
C GLN A 70 7.97 -5.10 -4.66
N THR A 71 7.35 -4.90 -5.83
CA THR A 71 8.08 -4.56 -7.06
C THR A 71 8.78 -3.21 -6.95
N VAL A 72 8.12 -2.22 -6.37
CA VAL A 72 8.69 -0.88 -6.14
C VAL A 72 9.78 -0.93 -5.07
N GLU A 73 9.56 -1.65 -3.97
CA GLU A 73 10.55 -1.90 -2.93
C GLU A 73 11.82 -2.51 -3.52
N HIS A 74 11.71 -3.58 -4.32
CA HIS A 74 12.86 -4.20 -4.94
C HIS A 74 13.68 -3.22 -5.80
N ARG A 75 12.99 -2.42 -6.63
CA ARG A 75 13.67 -1.39 -7.46
C ARG A 75 14.35 -0.32 -6.60
N PHE A 76 13.72 0.07 -5.50
CA PHE A 76 14.26 1.05 -4.56
C PHE A 76 15.51 0.50 -3.85
N LEU A 77 15.47 -0.74 -3.34
CA LEU A 77 16.62 -1.39 -2.71
C LEU A 77 17.81 -1.51 -3.68
N VAL A 78 17.55 -1.94 -4.92
CA VAL A 78 18.58 -1.99 -5.98
C VAL A 78 19.17 -0.61 -6.26
N PHE A 79 18.33 0.43 -6.29
CA PHE A 79 18.80 1.81 -6.45
C PHE A 79 19.68 2.26 -5.28
N CYS A 80 19.26 2.01 -4.04
CA CYS A 80 20.03 2.37 -2.85
C CYS A 80 21.38 1.66 -2.81
N GLN A 81 21.41 0.36 -3.10
CA GLN A 81 22.64 -0.42 -3.17
C GLN A 81 23.63 0.17 -4.19
N LYS A 82 23.15 0.52 -5.39
CA LYS A 82 23.98 1.17 -6.44
C LYS A 82 24.50 2.54 -6.03
N LYS A 83 23.85 3.21 -5.08
CA LYS A 83 24.25 4.51 -4.54
C LYS A 83 25.05 4.42 -3.24
N GLY A 84 25.35 3.21 -2.75
CA GLY A 84 26.05 3.01 -1.49
C GLY A 84 25.20 3.31 -0.25
N HIS A 85 23.88 3.34 -0.39
CA HIS A 85 22.95 3.50 0.73
C HIS A 85 22.44 2.14 1.20
N VAL A 86 22.47 1.93 2.52
CA VAL A 86 21.83 0.80 3.17
C VAL A 86 20.43 1.23 3.59
N GLN A 87 19.42 0.46 3.15
CA GLN A 87 18.05 0.64 3.63
C GLN A 87 17.81 -0.32 4.78
N GLU A 88 17.48 0.23 5.94
CA GLU A 88 17.18 -0.53 7.15
C GLU A 88 15.67 -0.58 7.40
N GLY A 89 15.18 -1.76 7.74
CA GLY A 89 13.78 -1.98 8.03
C GLY A 89 12.89 -2.06 6.77
N PRO A 90 11.56 -2.08 6.97
CA PRO A 90 10.62 -2.29 5.89
C PRO A 90 10.39 -1.02 5.05
N CYS A 91 10.31 -1.16 3.72
CA CYS A 91 10.04 -0.01 2.85
C CYS A 91 8.56 0.39 2.82
N PHE A 92 7.67 -0.51 3.24
CA PHE A 92 6.24 -0.24 3.38
C PHE A 92 5.63 -1.05 4.53
N SER A 93 4.46 -0.62 4.98
CA SER A 93 3.72 -1.24 6.07
C SER A 93 2.21 -1.07 5.87
N ILE A 94 1.44 -1.93 6.50
CA ILE A 94 -0.01 -1.76 6.64
C ILE A 94 -0.25 -0.70 7.70
N GLY A 95 -1.06 0.30 7.33
CA GLY A 95 -1.55 1.34 8.23
C GLY A 95 -2.76 0.87 9.02
N SER A 96 -3.80 1.72 9.07
CA SER A 96 -5.06 1.36 9.72
C SER A 96 -5.77 0.25 8.94
N LEU A 97 -6.13 -0.83 9.63
CA LEU A 97 -6.86 -1.97 9.08
C LEU A 97 -7.99 -2.35 10.05
N PRO A 98 -9.27 -2.23 9.67
CA PRO A 98 -10.39 -2.68 10.50
C PRO A 98 -10.36 -4.20 10.72
N GLU A 99 -10.89 -4.69 11.85
CA GLU A 99 -10.94 -6.12 12.20
C GLU A 99 -11.61 -6.97 11.11
N VAL A 100 -12.76 -6.53 10.59
CA VAL A 100 -13.45 -7.19 9.47
C VAL A 100 -12.57 -7.30 8.23
N ALA A 101 -11.74 -6.28 7.96
CA ALA A 101 -10.81 -6.33 6.83
C ALA A 101 -9.65 -7.29 7.10
N GLU A 102 -9.19 -7.42 8.35
CA GLU A 102 -8.18 -8.40 8.75
C GLU A 102 -8.67 -9.84 8.55
N GLU A 103 -9.92 -10.14 8.92
CA GLU A 103 -10.55 -11.45 8.70
C GLU A 103 -10.62 -11.81 7.21
N VAL A 104 -11.04 -10.85 6.36
CA VAL A 104 -11.14 -11.06 4.91
C VAL A 104 -9.76 -11.29 4.27
N LEU A 105 -8.74 -10.58 4.74
CA LEU A 105 -7.39 -10.68 4.18
C LEU A 105 -6.67 -11.95 4.63
N GLY A 106 -6.86 -12.37 5.89
CA GLY A 106 -6.26 -13.56 6.46
C GLY A 106 -4.76 -13.66 6.14
N GLN A 107 -4.34 -14.77 5.55
CA GLN A 107 -2.93 -15.05 5.27
C GLN A 107 -2.28 -14.13 4.22
N ILE A 108 -3.04 -13.32 3.47
CA ILE A 108 -2.46 -12.40 2.47
C ILE A 108 -1.53 -11.37 3.11
N ILE A 109 -1.85 -10.97 4.34
CA ILE A 109 -1.10 -9.95 5.06
C ILE A 109 -0.09 -10.55 6.04
N ASP A 110 0.10 -11.88 6.02
CA ASP A 110 1.13 -12.55 6.82
C ASP A 110 2.52 -12.07 6.39
N GLY A 111 3.33 -11.68 7.37
CA GLY A 111 4.68 -11.16 7.13
C GLY A 111 4.74 -9.72 6.61
N VAL A 112 3.60 -9.06 6.36
CA VAL A 112 3.58 -7.64 6.00
C VAL A 112 3.74 -6.79 7.28
N PRO A 113 4.75 -5.89 7.35
CA PRO A 113 4.96 -5.02 8.50
C PRO A 113 3.73 -4.16 8.81
N ARG A 114 3.48 -3.87 10.10
CA ARG A 114 2.36 -3.02 10.55
C ARG A 114 2.87 -1.77 11.25
N ASN A 115 2.28 -0.62 10.95
CA ASN A 115 2.63 0.62 11.65
C ASN A 115 2.32 0.50 13.14
N GLY A 116 3.32 0.74 13.99
CA GLY A 116 3.14 0.83 15.45
C GLY A 116 3.24 -0.48 16.24
N VAL A 117 3.63 -1.61 15.63
CA VAL A 117 3.90 -2.85 16.38
C VAL A 117 5.36 -3.28 16.14
N PRO A 118 6.25 -3.26 17.15
CA PRO A 118 7.58 -3.84 17.00
C PRO A 118 7.43 -5.33 16.67
N PRO A 119 8.33 -5.91 15.85
CA PRO A 119 8.27 -7.33 15.53
C PRO A 119 8.19 -8.13 16.84
N ARG A 120 7.15 -8.97 16.99
CA ARG A 120 7.08 -9.92 18.12
C ARG A 120 8.36 -10.75 18.06
N ARG A 121 9.27 -10.54 19.01
CA ARG A 121 10.39 -11.45 19.23
C ARG A 121 9.80 -12.83 19.44
N GLN A 122 10.07 -13.74 18.50
CA GLN A 122 9.87 -15.16 18.74
C GLN A 122 10.71 -15.52 19.97
N LYS A 123 10.06 -16.12 20.98
CA LYS A 123 10.73 -16.71 22.14
C LYS A 123 11.28 -18.07 21.76
#